data_AF-A0A951PYS4-F1
#
_entry.id   AF-A0A951PYS4-F1
#
_cell.length_a   1.000
_cell.length_b   1.000
_cell.length_c   1.000
_cell.angle_alpha   90.00
_cell.angle_beta   90.00
_cell.angle_gamma   90.00
#
_symmetry.space_group_name_H-M   'P 1'
#
loop_
_entity.id
_entity.type
_entity.pdbx_description
1 polymer ?
#
loop_
_entity_poly.entity_id
_entity_poly.type
_entity_poly.pdbx_seq_one_letter_code
_entity_poly.pdbx_strand_id
1 'polypeptide(L)' 'MTETAEKLKLQLSQLSVQDRAELAHFLIHSLDEDTDDDVEAAWDTEITKRLDEIHQGTAIGEPSEQVFSELREKYS' A
#
# COMPACT_ATOMS: atom_id res chain seq x y z
N MET A 1 5.28 -2.16 -27.05
CA MET A 1 6.47 -1.60 -26.39
C MET A 1 7.32 -0.91 -27.44
N THR A 2 7.99 0.18 -27.10
CA THR A 2 8.96 0.81 -28.02
C THR A 2 10.20 -0.08 -28.15
N GLU A 3 10.97 0.10 -29.23
CA GLU A 3 12.26 -0.60 -29.41
C GLU A 3 13.18 -0.39 -28.19
N THR A 4 13.19 0.83 -27.65
CA THR A 4 13.89 1.18 -26.42
C THR A 4 13.42 0.36 -25.22
N ALA A 5 12.11 0.19 -25.04
CA ALA A 5 11.57 -0.56 -23.91
C ALA A 5 11.90 -2.06 -24.00
N GLU A 6 11.89 -2.66 -25.19
CA GLU A 6 12.30 -4.06 -25.38
C GLU A 6 13.80 -4.26 -25.11
N LYS A 7 14.65 -3.33 -25.56
CA LYS A 7 16.09 -3.35 -25.26
C LYS A 7 16.35 -3.26 -23.76
N LEU A 8 15.69 -2.34 -23.06
CA LEU A 8 15.81 -2.18 -21.61
C LEU A 8 15.34 -3.43 -20.87
N LYS A 9 14.21 -4.02 -21.26
CA LYS A 9 13.72 -5.28 -20.67
C LYS A 9 14.75 -6.40 -20.74
N LEU A 10 15.41 -6.56 -21.88
CA LEU A 10 16.46 -7.57 -22.02
C LEU A 10 17.65 -7.27 -21.10
N GLN A 11 18.11 -6.01 -21.04
CA GLN A 11 19.22 -5.61 -20.17
C GLN A 11 18.90 -5.79 -18.69
N LEU A 12 17.71 -5.37 -18.25
CA LEU A 12 17.23 -5.49 -16.87
C LEU A 12 17.08 -6.95 -16.44
N SER A 13 16.70 -7.85 -17.36
CA SER A 13 16.57 -9.29 -17.05
C SER A 13 17.89 -9.95 -16.62
N GLN A 14 19.04 -9.38 -17.01
CA GLN A 14 20.37 -9.89 -16.68
C GLN A 14 20.91 -9.40 -15.34
N LEU A 15 20.24 -8.43 -14.70
CA LEU A 15 20.65 -7.89 -13.41
C LEU A 15 20.36 -8.88 -12.27
N SER A 16 20.96 -8.63 -11.10
CA SER A 16 20.66 -9.38 -9.89
C SER A 16 19.19 -9.20 -9.48
N VAL A 17 18.66 -10.12 -8.67
CA VAL A 17 17.28 -10.00 -8.14
C VAL A 17 17.10 -8.69 -7.38
N GLN A 18 18.12 -8.27 -6.62
CA GLN A 18 18.09 -7.05 -5.82
C GLN A 18 17.99 -5.80 -6.69
N ASP A 19 18.86 -5.67 -7.69
CA ASP A 19 18.84 -4.49 -8.58
C ASP A 19 17.53 -4.42 -9.39
N ARG A 20 17.01 -5.59 -9.82
CA ARG A 20 15.70 -5.64 -10.48
C ARG A 20 14.57 -5.21 -9.56
N ALA A 21 14.61 -5.57 -8.28
CA ALA A 21 13.60 -5.16 -7.31
C ALA A 21 13.64 -3.65 -7.05
N GLU A 22 14.84 -3.07 -6.92
CA GLU A 22 15.02 -1.62 -6.75
C GLU A 22 14.52 -0.84 -7.97
N LEU A 23 14.86 -1.29 -9.18
CA LEU A 23 14.40 -0.66 -10.42
C LEU A 23 12.89 -0.83 -10.63
N ALA A 24 12.32 -1.98 -10.27
CA ALA A 24 10.88 -2.18 -10.31
C ALA A 24 10.17 -1.23 -9.34
N HIS A 25 10.68 -1.07 -8.12
CA HIS A 25 10.14 -0.13 -7.14
C HIS A 25 10.19 1.31 -7.67
N PHE A 26 11.34 1.75 -8.20
CA PHE A 26 11.47 3.08 -8.80
C PHE A 26 10.48 3.32 -9.94
N LEU A 27 10.36 2.35 -10.87
CA LEU A 27 9.45 2.48 -12.01
C LEU A 27 7.99 2.49 -11.58
N ILE A 28 7.58 1.65 -10.63
CA ILE A 28 6.22 1.65 -10.09
C ILE A 28 5.94 2.99 -9.43
N HIS A 29 6.85 3.50 -8.59
CA HIS A 29 6.67 4.77 -7.92
C HIS A 29 6.60 5.96 -8.89
N SER A 30 7.32 5.91 -10.01
CA SER A 30 7.20 6.94 -11.07
C SER A 30 5.84 6.95 -11.79
N LEU A 31 5.03 5.89 -11.63
CA LEU A 31 3.66 5.86 -12.14
C LEU A 31 2.68 6.54 -11.16
N ASP A 32 3.09 6.76 -9.91
CA ASP A 32 2.28 7.42 -8.88
C ASP A 32 2.32 8.97 -8.99
N GLU A 33 2.78 9.53 -10.13
CA GLU A 33 2.85 10.98 -10.38
C GLU A 33 1.46 11.64 -10.40
N ASP A 34 0.41 10.89 -10.74
CA ASP A 34 -0.96 11.31 -10.52
C ASP A 34 -1.38 10.85 -9.11
N THR A 35 -0.92 11.58 -8.09
CA THR A 35 -1.66 11.59 -6.82
C THR A 35 -3.02 12.16 -7.19
N ASP A 36 -4.01 11.30 -7.40
CA ASP A 36 -5.37 11.74 -7.63
C ASP A 36 -5.72 12.65 -6.45
N ASP A 37 -5.86 13.95 -6.71
CA ASP A 37 -6.05 14.99 -5.70
C ASP A 37 -7.27 14.67 -4.80
N ASP A 38 -8.16 13.79 -5.28
CA ASP A 38 -9.33 13.30 -4.55
C ASP A 38 -9.03 12.11 -3.61
N VAL A 39 -7.83 11.52 -3.62
CA VAL A 39 -7.45 10.43 -2.72
C VAL A 39 -7.52 10.92 -1.27
N GLU A 40 -6.85 12.01 -0.95
CA GLU A 40 -6.87 12.57 0.41
C GLU A 40 -8.30 12.93 0.86
N ALA A 41 -9.10 13.52 -0.03
CA ALA A 41 -10.50 13.84 0.26
C ALA A 41 -11.39 12.60 0.44
N ALA A 42 -11.15 11.54 -0.33
CA ALA A 42 -11.81 10.25 -0.18
C ALA A 42 -11.42 9.56 1.14
N TRP A 43 -10.16 9.65 1.55
CA TRP A 43 -9.68 9.17 2.84
C TRP A 43 -10.30 9.94 4.01
N ASP A 44 -10.37 11.28 3.94
CA ASP A 44 -11.04 12.11 4.95
C ASP A 44 -12.53 11.73 5.11
N THR A 45 -13.20 11.49 3.98
CA THR A 45 -14.60 11.05 3.96
C THR A 45 -14.77 9.70 4.64
N GLU A 46 -13.91 8.72 4.32
CA GLU A 46 -13.97 7.38 4.90
C GLU A 46 -13.62 7.38 6.39
N ILE A 47 -12.63 8.17 6.82
CA ILE A 47 -12.27 8.32 8.25
C ILE A 47 -13.45 8.89 9.04
N THR A 48 -14.08 9.95 8.52
CA THR A 48 -15.24 10.58 9.17
C THR A 48 -16.39 9.57 9.31
N LYS A 49 -16.69 8.83 8.25
CA LYS A 49 -17.73 7.80 8.26
C LYS A 49 -17.44 6.71 9.28
N ARG A 50 -16.21 6.17 9.34
CA ARG A 50 -15.84 5.14 10.31
C ARG A 50 -15.90 5.62 11.75
N LEU A 51 -15.53 6.88 12.00
CA LEU A 51 -15.64 7.48 13.32
C LEU A 51 -17.10 7.54 13.77
N ASP A 52 -18.00 7.93 12.87
CA ASP A 52 -19.44 7.95 13.16
C ASP A 52 -20.02 6.56 13.42
N GLU A 53 -19.61 5.54 12.65
CA GLU A 53 -20.00 4.14 12.89
C GLU A 53 -19.57 3.65 14.28
N ILE A 54 -18.36 4.03 14.71
CA ILE A 54 -17.85 3.72 16.07
C ILE A 54 -18.69 4.43 17.13
N HIS A 55 -18.93 5.73 16.98
CA HIS A 55 -19.73 6.51 17.93
C HIS A 55 -21.18 6.02 18.04
N GLN A 56 -21.75 5.56 16.92
CA GLN A 56 -23.10 5.01 16.88
C GLN A 56 -23.17 3.54 17.33
N GLY A 57 -22.03 2.88 17.55
CA GLY A 57 -21.95 1.48 17.92
C GLY A 57 -22.38 0.51 16.81
N THR A 58 -22.38 0.96 15.55
CA THR A 58 -22.68 0.13 14.36
C THR A 58 -21.42 -0.49 13.77
N ALA A 59 -20.25 0.02 14.14
CA ALA A 59 -18.97 -0.54 13.74
C ALA A 59 -18.81 -1.98 14.28
N ILE A 60 -18.38 -2.88 13.39
CA ILE A 60 -18.00 -4.24 13.76
C ILE A 60 -16.49 -4.23 14.07
N GLY A 61 -16.16 -4.24 15.35
CA GLY A 61 -14.77 -4.30 15.84
C GLY A 61 -14.40 -5.69 16.38
N GLU A 62 -13.10 -5.88 16.61
CA GLU A 62 -12.58 -7.03 17.36
C GLU A 62 -12.38 -6.67 18.84
N PRO A 63 -12.60 -7.60 19.79
CA PRO A 63 -12.35 -7.35 21.20
C PRO A 63 -10.89 -6.96 21.45
N SER A 64 -10.68 -5.84 22.14
CA SER A 64 -9.32 -5.34 22.40
C SER A 64 -8.44 -6.34 23.14
N GLU A 65 -9.02 -7.13 24.05
CA GLU A 65 -8.30 -8.18 24.78
C GLU A 65 -7.71 -9.25 23.85
N GLN A 66 -8.45 -9.66 22.83
CA GLN A 66 -7.98 -10.61 21.83
C GLN A 66 -6.81 -10.01 21.05
N VAL A 67 -6.98 -8.81 20.51
CA VAL A 67 -5.94 -8.10 19.74
C VAL A 67 -4.65 -7.96 20.55
N PHE A 68 -4.74 -7.51 21.81
CA PHE A 68 -3.57 -7.35 22.66
C PHE A 68 -2.92 -8.69 23.07
N SER A 69 -3.71 -9.76 23.19
CA SER A 69 -3.17 -11.10 23.45
C SER A 69 -2.35 -11.61 22.28
N GLU A 70 -2.89 -11.54 21.06
CA GLU A 70 -2.22 -11.99 19.84
C GLU A 70 -0.92 -11.20 19.57
N LEU A 71 -0.93 -9.89 19.77
CA LEU A 71 0.26 -9.06 19.63
C LEU A 71 1.37 -9.45 20.63
N ARG A 72 1.02 -9.75 21.88
CA ARG A 72 2.00 -10.20 22.88
C ARG A 72 2.59 -11.56 22.52
N GLU A 73 1.78 -12.49 22.04
CA GLU A 73 2.24 -13.83 21.63
C GLU A 73 3.21 -13.75 20.44
N LYS A 74 2.96 -12.87 19.47
CA LYS A 74 3.78 -12.75 18.27
C LYS A 74 5.11 -12.04 18.47
N TYR A 75 5.18 -11.11 19.43
CA TYR A 75 6.30 -10.18 19.57
C TYR A 75 7.00 -10.19 20.94
N SER A 76 6.59 -11.06 21.89
CA SER A 76 7.39 -11.34 23.12
C SER A 76 8.37 -12.48 22.88
#